data_AF-A0A026WKK1-F1
#
_entry.id   AF-A0A026WKK1-F1
#
_cell.length_a   1.000
_cell.length_b   1.000
_cell.length_c   1.000
_cell.angle_alpha   90.00
_cell.angle_beta   90.00
_cell.angle_gamma   90.00
#
_symmetry.space_group_name_H-M   'P 1'
#
loop_
_entity.id
_entity.type
_entity.pdbx_description
1 polymer ?
#
loop_
_entity_poly.entity_id
_entity_poly.type
_entity_poly.pdbx_seq_one_letter_code
_entity_poly.pdbx_strand_id
1 'polypeptide(L)'
;MFLLLPEDRGVFGLTSEQLQYVPKIILLERYGDYVEGLWNRLPEHLRCDPEVRRYRRCLAHYNQPGQRFYIDEPAPLIMDCSTCRAIEARGSHGATCDEDTQT
;
A
#
# COMPACT_ATOMS: atom_id res chain seq x y z
N MET A 1 22.38 -4.31 7.95
CA MET A 1 22.50 -4.44 6.48
C MET A 1 22.15 -3.09 5.88
N PHE A 2 23.02 -2.49 5.05
CA PHE A 2 22.71 -1.23 4.37
C PHE A 2 22.21 -1.56 2.96
N LEU A 3 20.99 -1.15 2.64
CA LEU A 3 20.47 -1.25 1.28
C LEU A 3 20.94 -0.01 0.51
N LEU A 4 21.82 -0.21 -0.46
CA LEU A 4 22.01 0.78 -1.51
C LEU A 4 20.75 0.74 -2.36
N LEU A 5 19.83 1.67 -2.10
CA LEU A 5 18.67 1.87 -2.94
C LEU A 5 19.16 2.43 -4.29
N PRO A 6 19.11 1.64 -5.39
CA PRO A 6 19.50 2.14 -6.70
C PRO A 6 18.48 3.20 -7.17
N GLU A 7 18.74 3.83 -8.32
CA GLU A 7 17.83 4.77 -9.03
C GLU A 7 16.33 4.49 -8.80
N ASP A 8 15.46 5.50 -8.87
CA ASP A 8 14.05 5.48 -8.42
C ASP A 8 13.25 4.17 -8.67
N ARG A 9 13.48 3.45 -9.79
CA ARG A 9 12.83 2.16 -10.10
C ARG A 9 13.48 0.92 -9.48
N GLY A 10 14.69 1.01 -8.96
CA GLY A 10 15.45 -0.09 -8.34
C GLY A 10 14.76 -0.70 -7.13
N VAL A 11 13.85 0.04 -6.49
CA VAL A 11 12.99 -0.46 -5.40
C VAL A 11 12.15 -1.67 -5.84
N PHE A 12 11.76 -1.75 -7.12
CA PHE A 12 11.04 -2.91 -7.66
C PHE A 12 11.89 -4.18 -7.74
N GLY A 13 13.21 -4.08 -7.65
CA GLY A 13 14.10 -5.23 -7.59
C GLY A 13 14.23 -5.83 -6.19
N LEU A 14 13.72 -5.16 -5.16
CA LEU A 14 13.83 -5.62 -3.79
C LEU A 14 12.89 -6.81 -3.51
N THR A 15 13.40 -7.76 -2.73
CA THR A 15 12.60 -8.86 -2.17
C THR A 15 11.80 -8.38 -0.96
N SER A 16 10.81 -9.17 -0.50
CA SER A 16 10.06 -8.88 0.73
C SER A 16 10.98 -8.75 1.96
N GLU A 17 11.98 -9.64 2.07
CA GLU A 17 13.00 -9.59 3.12
C GLU A 17 13.87 -8.33 3.05
N GLN A 18 14.12 -7.77 1.87
CA GLN A 18 14.85 -6.52 1.76
C GLN A 18 13.94 -5.33 2.08
N LEU A 19 12.69 -5.36 1.64
CA LEU A 19 11.71 -4.31 1.93
C LEU A 19 11.45 -4.12 3.43
N GLN A 20 11.62 -5.16 4.25
CA GLN A 20 11.53 -5.04 5.72
C GLN A 20 12.53 -4.05 6.33
N TYR A 21 13.66 -3.80 5.66
CA TYR A 21 14.69 -2.90 6.14
C TYR A 21 14.57 -1.48 5.57
N VAL A 22 13.61 -1.23 4.67
CA VAL A 22 13.36 0.11 4.13
C VAL A 22 12.56 0.91 5.15
N PRO A 23 13.10 2.01 5.70
CA PRO A 23 12.37 2.82 6.67
C PRO A 23 11.09 3.40 6.04
N LYS A 24 9.99 3.43 6.80
CA LYS A 24 8.71 3.99 6.35
C LYS A 24 8.87 5.39 5.75
N ILE A 25 9.60 6.28 6.41
CA ILE A 25 9.81 7.65 5.92
C ILE A 25 10.43 7.67 4.51
N ILE A 26 11.43 6.82 4.26
CA ILE A 26 12.07 6.69 2.95
C ILE A 26 11.09 6.08 1.94
N LEU A 27 10.33 5.07 2.34
CA LEU A 27 9.30 4.46 1.49
C LEU A 27 8.27 5.50 1.02
N LEU A 28 7.77 6.34 1.92
CA LEU A 28 6.73 7.32 1.60
C LEU A 28 7.28 8.53 0.83
N GLU A 29 8.42 9.09 1.24
CA GLU A 29 8.99 10.30 0.65
C GLU A 29 9.57 10.07 -0.75
N ARG A 30 10.21 8.92 -0.99
CA ARG A 30 10.89 8.63 -2.27
C ARG A 30 10.13 7.67 -3.16
N TYR A 31 9.38 6.74 -2.58
CA TYR A 31 8.77 5.63 -3.32
C TYR A 31 7.25 5.57 -3.14
N GLY A 32 6.61 6.63 -2.64
CA GLY A 32 5.17 6.68 -2.40
C GLY A 32 4.36 6.27 -3.64
N ASP A 33 4.73 6.77 -4.82
CA ASP A 33 4.07 6.42 -6.08
C ASP A 33 4.28 4.95 -6.52
N TYR A 34 5.26 4.26 -5.94
CA TYR A 34 5.56 2.86 -6.23
C TYR A 34 4.96 1.89 -5.21
N VAL A 35 4.40 2.39 -4.10
CA VAL A 35 3.80 1.56 -3.03
C VAL A 35 2.75 0.58 -3.60
N GLU A 36 1.95 1.00 -4.57
CA GLU A 36 0.96 0.13 -5.23
C GLU A 36 1.63 -1.11 -5.88
N GLY A 37 2.70 -0.91 -6.65
CA GLY A 37 3.40 -2.01 -7.31
C GLY A 37 4.29 -2.84 -6.37
N LEU A 38 4.57 -2.33 -5.18
CA LEU A 38 5.26 -3.06 -4.11
C LEU A 38 4.29 -3.77 -3.18
N TRP A 39 2.99 -3.47 -3.23
CA TRP A 39 1.99 -3.83 -2.21
C TRP A 39 2.04 -5.29 -1.76
N ASN A 40 2.07 -6.23 -2.70
CA ASN A 40 2.07 -7.66 -2.39
C ASN A 40 3.39 -8.19 -1.80
N ARG A 41 4.47 -7.42 -1.95
CA ARG A 41 5.81 -7.73 -1.42
C ARG A 41 6.16 -6.90 -0.18
N LEU A 42 5.34 -5.91 0.16
CA LEU A 42 5.55 -5.15 1.38
C LEU A 42 5.37 -6.08 2.59
N PRO A 43 6.25 -5.98 3.59
CA PRO A 43 6.10 -6.68 4.85
C PRO A 43 4.80 -6.25 5.54
N GLU A 44 4.26 -7.14 6.35
CA GLU A 44 2.93 -6.99 6.96
C GLU A 44 2.79 -5.70 7.77
N HIS A 45 3.78 -5.37 8.60
CA HIS A 45 3.76 -4.15 9.40
C HIS A 45 3.64 -2.86 8.56
N LEU A 46 4.23 -2.83 7.35
CA LEU A 46 4.07 -1.69 6.43
C LEU A 46 2.72 -1.73 5.71
N ARG A 47 2.18 -2.92 5.40
CA ARG A 47 0.84 -3.04 4.79
C ARG A 47 -0.28 -2.64 5.74
N CYS A 48 -0.09 -2.89 7.03
CA CYS A 48 -1.03 -2.53 8.09
C CYS A 48 -0.90 -1.07 8.52
N ASP A 49 0.24 -0.42 8.24
CA ASP A 49 0.48 0.98 8.57
C ASP A 49 -0.52 1.91 7.82
N PRO A 50 -1.26 2.78 8.52
CA PRO A 50 -2.30 3.61 7.93
C PRO A 50 -1.75 4.68 6.99
N GLU A 51 -0.50 5.13 7.16
CA GLU A 51 0.12 6.10 6.26
C GLU A 51 0.55 5.44 4.95
N VAL A 52 1.12 4.23 5.03
CA VAL A 52 1.49 3.45 3.82
C VAL A 52 0.24 3.04 3.04
N ARG A 53 -0.84 2.64 3.72
CA ARG A 53 -2.13 2.31 3.09
C ARG A 53 -2.70 3.44 2.25
N ARG A 54 -2.47 4.71 2.65
CA ARG A 54 -2.93 5.87 1.87
C ARG A 54 -2.33 5.93 0.49
N TYR A 55 -1.19 5.29 0.23
CA TYR A 55 -0.54 5.26 -1.09
C TYR A 55 -1.03 4.11 -1.97
N ARG A 56 -1.83 3.19 -1.42
CA ARG A 56 -2.48 2.14 -2.22
C ARG A 56 -3.64 2.74 -3.02
N ARG A 57 -3.39 2.92 -4.31
CA ARG A 57 -4.41 3.28 -5.30
C ARG A 57 -5.28 2.07 -5.59
N CYS A 58 -6.57 2.29 -5.69
CA CYS A 58 -7.51 1.26 -6.10
C CYS A 58 -7.93 1.48 -7.56
N LEU A 59 -7.27 0.78 -8.49
CA LEU A 59 -7.65 0.77 -9.90
C LEU A 59 -8.94 -0.03 -10.16
N ALA A 60 -9.21 -1.08 -9.37
CA ALA A 60 -10.37 -1.95 -9.57
C ALA A 60 -11.71 -1.26 -9.25
N HIS A 61 -11.72 -0.32 -8.31
CA HIS A 61 -12.91 0.44 -7.93
C HIS A 61 -12.80 1.92 -8.35
N TYR A 62 -11.87 2.22 -9.24
CA TYR A 62 -11.72 3.52 -9.85
C TYR A 62 -12.87 3.83 -10.82
N ASN A 63 -13.25 5.10 -10.95
CA ASN A 63 -14.25 5.58 -11.91
C ASN A 63 -15.61 4.86 -11.81
N GLN A 64 -16.05 4.55 -10.58
CA GLN A 64 -17.35 3.92 -10.38
C GLN A 64 -18.51 4.87 -10.76
N PRO A 65 -19.69 4.35 -11.14
CA PRO A 65 -20.83 5.17 -11.54
C PRO A 65 -21.28 6.20 -10.48
N GLY A 66 -20.99 5.97 -9.20
CA GLY A 66 -21.26 6.91 -8.10
C GLY A 66 -20.22 8.02 -7.93
N GLN A 67 -19.08 7.95 -8.62
CA GLN A 67 -17.98 8.93 -8.55
C GLN A 67 -18.06 10.00 -9.66
N ARG A 68 -19.22 10.11 -10.32
CA ARG A 68 -19.52 10.92 -11.52
C ARG A 68 -19.42 12.45 -11.37
N PHE A 69 -18.64 12.96 -10.42
CA PHE A 69 -18.47 14.40 -10.22
C PHE A 69 -17.13 14.93 -10.76
N TYR A 70 -16.72 14.55 -11.97
CA TYR A 70 -15.62 15.25 -12.66
C TYR A 70 -15.98 15.40 -14.13
N ILE A 71 -16.21 16.64 -14.54
CA ILE A 71 -16.86 16.99 -15.80
C ILE A 71 -15.87 16.96 -16.98
N ASP A 72 -14.55 17.07 -16.77
CA ASP A 72 -13.61 17.12 -17.90
C ASP A 72 -12.25 16.42 -17.66
N GLU A 73 -12.06 15.74 -16.52
CA GLU A 73 -10.82 15.04 -16.19
C GLU A 73 -11.12 13.62 -15.69
N PRO A 74 -10.22 12.63 -15.91
CA PRO A 74 -10.34 11.33 -15.29
C PRO A 74 -10.54 11.51 -13.78
N ALA A 75 -11.48 10.74 -13.21
CA ALA A 75 -11.71 10.77 -11.76
C ALA A 75 -10.37 10.61 -11.02
N PRO A 76 -10.18 11.17 -9.83
CA PRO A 76 -8.97 10.88 -9.07
C PRO A 76 -8.94 9.40 -8.66
N LEU A 77 -7.74 8.80 -8.64
CA LEU A 77 -7.54 7.44 -8.14
C LEU A 77 -8.02 7.35 -6.69
N ILE A 78 -8.83 6.33 -6.37
CA ILE A 78 -9.30 6.14 -5.00
C ILE A 78 -8.14 5.67 -4.15
N MET A 79 -7.70 6.51 -3.22
CA MET A 79 -6.76 6.15 -2.18
C MET A 79 -7.53 5.47 -1.04
N ASP A 80 -7.01 4.36 -0.50
CA ASP A 80 -7.63 3.60 0.60
C ASP A 80 -9.12 3.26 0.35
N CYS A 81 -9.41 2.64 -0.80
CA CYS A 81 -10.77 2.28 -1.19
C CYS A 81 -11.50 1.44 -0.12
N SER A 82 -12.64 1.94 0.34
CA SER A 82 -13.49 1.28 1.36
C SER A 82 -13.96 -0.12 0.94
N THR A 83 -14.22 -0.34 -0.34
CA THR A 83 -14.58 -1.66 -0.88
C THR A 83 -13.41 -2.64 -0.79
N CYS A 84 -12.19 -2.21 -1.16
CA CYS A 84 -10.99 -3.02 -0.95
C CYS A 84 -10.76 -3.30 0.54
N ARG A 85 -10.94 -2.28 1.39
CA ARG A 85 -10.85 -2.42 2.85
C ARG A 85 -11.85 -3.44 3.40
N ALA A 86 -13.07 -3.45 2.88
CA ALA A 86 -14.12 -4.37 3.28
C ALA A 86 -13.86 -5.79 2.78
N ILE A 87 -13.34 -5.96 1.57
CA ILE A 87 -12.91 -7.27 1.03
C ILE A 87 -11.77 -7.82 1.89
N GLU A 88 -10.79 -6.98 2.23
CA GLU A 88 -9.69 -7.36 3.13
C GLU A 88 -10.20 -7.74 4.50
N ALA A 89 -11.06 -6.93 5.13
CA ALA A 89 -11.66 -7.23 6.43
C ALA A 89 -12.41 -8.57 6.43
N ARG A 90 -13.10 -8.90 5.32
CA ARG A 90 -13.79 -10.18 5.14
C ARG A 90 -12.82 -11.35 4.92
N GLY A 91 -11.67 -11.12 4.29
CA GLY A 91 -10.60 -12.11 4.11
C GLY A 91 -9.72 -12.30 5.35
N SER A 92 -9.52 -11.25 6.15
CA SER A 92 -8.72 -11.25 7.38
C SER A 92 -9.48 -11.79 8.60
N HIS A 93 -10.78 -12.10 8.49
CA HIS A 93 -11.44 -12.95 9.48
C HIS A 93 -10.82 -14.37 9.58
N GLY A 94 -9.91 -14.74 8.67
CA GLY A 94 -9.04 -15.94 8.79
C GLY A 94 -7.56 -15.64 9.05
N ALA A 95 -7.15 -14.38 9.18
CA ALA A 95 -5.78 -13.96 9.46
C ALA A 95 -5.85 -12.72 10.35
N THR A 96 -6.11 -12.94 11.64
CA THR A 96 -5.91 -11.91 12.67
C THR A 96 -4.42 -11.63 12.73
N CYS A 97 -4.05 -10.39 12.45
CA CYS A 97 -2.79 -9.85 12.95
C CYS A 97 -3.00 -9.73 14.47
N ASP A 98 -2.71 -10.81 15.20
CA ASP A 98 -2.80 -10.80 16.65
C ASP A 98 -1.80 -9.76 17.17
N GLU A 99 -2.32 -8.68 17.74
CA GLU A 99 -1.56 -7.80 18.61
C GLU A 99 -1.08 -8.61 19.80
N ASP A 100 0.23 -8.57 20.02
CA ASP A 100 0.93 -9.16 21.16
C ASP A 100 0.18 -8.95 22.49
N THR A 101 -0.29 -10.04 23.09
CA THR A 101 -0.49 -10.09 24.54
C THR A 101 0.87 -10.23 25.19
N GLN A 102 1.48 -9.10 25.52
CA GLN A 102 2.65 -9.04 26.40
C GLN A 102 2.21 -8.51 27.78
N THR A 103 1.93 -9.42 28.72
CA THR A 103 2.40 -9.37 30.11
C THR A 103 2.10 -10.66 30.86
#